data_AF-A0A2U3D6M5-F1
#
_entry.id   AF-A0A2U3D6M5-F1
#
_cell.length_a   1.000
_cell.length_b   1.000
_cell.length_c   1.000
_cell.angle_alpha   90.00
_cell.angle_beta   90.00
_cell.angle_gamma   90.00
#
_symmetry.space_group_name_H-M   'P 1'
#
loop_
_entity.id
_entity.type
_entity.pdbx_description
1 polymer ?
#
loop_
_entity_poly.entity_id
_entity_poly.type
_entity_poly.pdbx_seq_one_letter_code
_entity_poly.pdbx_strand_id
1 'polypeptide(L)'
;MVCGYVFELIFGTILAYLVQIFAQKWSNPTHVMIILSVEGPSAFLFAWLFWGGSMQVFKVSGALFIIIAVMITEWFGASERVD
;
A
#
# COMPACT_ATOMS: atom_id res chain seq x y z
N MET A 1 -14.95 15.69 17.59
CA MET A 1 -14.27 15.77 16.28
C MET A 1 -12.75 15.77 16.44
N VAL A 2 -12.17 16.68 17.24
CA VAL A 2 -10.71 16.75 17.49
C VAL A 2 -10.11 15.46 18.09
N CYS A 3 -10.76 14.82 19.06
CA CYS A 3 -10.25 13.58 19.66
C CYS A 3 -10.09 12.41 18.66
N GLY A 4 -10.95 12.33 17.64
CA GLY A 4 -10.86 11.30 16.61
C GLY A 4 -9.66 11.50 15.69
N TYR A 5 -9.40 12.74 15.27
CA TYR A 5 -8.22 13.07 14.46
C TYR A 5 -6.91 12.82 15.21
N VAL A 6 -6.86 13.14 16.51
CA VAL A 6 -5.66 12.88 17.33
C VAL A 6 -5.40 11.37 17.45
N PHE A 7 -6.46 10.58 17.62
CA PHE A 7 -6.34 9.12 17.65
C PHE A 7 -5.79 8.56 16.33
N GLU A 8 -6.33 8.99 15.19
CA GLU A 8 -5.89 8.51 13.88
C GLU A 8 -4.46 8.96 13.54
N LEU A 9 -4.06 10.16 13.95
CA LEU A 9 -2.71 10.66 13.72
C LEU A 9 -1.68 9.84 14.51
N ILE A 10 -1.98 9.49 15.76
CA ILE A 10 -1.07 8.74 16.63
C ILE A 10 -1.03 7.25 16.23
N PHE A 11 -2.19 6.61 16.08
CA PHE A 11 -2.27 5.16 15.85
C PHE A 11 -2.36 4.76 14.40
N GLY A 12 -3.03 5.56 13.56
CA GLY A 12 -3.14 5.30 12.13
C GLY A 12 -1.87 5.71 11.39
N THR A 13 -1.39 6.94 11.60
CA THR A 13 -0.27 7.48 10.81
C THR A 13 1.10 7.19 11.42
N ILE A 14 1.33 7.60 12.67
CA ILE A 14 2.68 7.48 13.29
C ILE A 14 3.08 6.02 13.48
N LEU A 15 2.18 5.18 13.99
CA LEU A 15 2.47 3.77 14.21
C LEU A 15 2.69 3.02 12.88
N ALA A 16 1.84 3.22 11.88
CA ALA A 16 2.03 2.61 10.57
C ALA A 16 3.36 3.03 9.92
N TYR A 17 3.71 4.31 10.02
CA TYR A 17 4.97 4.85 9.50
C TYR A 17 6.19 4.21 10.20
N LEU A 18 6.15 4.04 11.53
CA LEU A 18 7.23 3.38 12.27
C LEU A 18 7.40 1.92 11.84
N VAL A 19 6.29 1.19 11.67
CA VAL A 19 6.31 -0.19 11.17
C VAL A 19 6.90 -0.25 9.77
N GLN A 20 6.53 0.67 8.88
CA GLN A 20 7.06 0.76 7.51
C GLN A 20 8.58 1.03 7.50
N ILE A 21 9.07 1.98 8.29
CA ILE A 21 10.52 2.24 8.41
C ILE A 21 11.25 1.02 8.94
N PHE A 22 10.69 0.36 9.97
CA PHE A 22 11.33 -0.81 10.54
C PHE A 22 11.39 -1.96 9.53
N ALA A 23 10.32 -2.22 8.79
CA ALA A 23 10.30 -3.23 7.73
C ALA A 23 11.30 -2.90 6.60
N GLN A 24 11.40 -1.63 6.20
CA GLN A 24 12.35 -1.16 5.19
C GLN A 24 13.81 -1.33 5.61
N LYS A 25 14.12 -1.19 6.90
CA LYS A 25 15.49 -1.31 7.41
C LYS A 25 16.10 -2.72 7.23
N TRP A 26 15.27 -3.76 7.28
CA TRP A 26 15.72 -5.16 7.30
C TRP A 26 15.52 -5.91 5.98
N SER A 27 14.91 -5.28 4.98
CA SER A 27 14.50 -5.94 3.74
C SER A 27 15.11 -5.25 2.52
N ASN A 28 15.17 -5.96 1.39
CA ASN A 28 15.68 -5.40 0.15
C ASN A 28 14.81 -4.19 -0.28
N PRO A 29 15.39 -3.00 -0.51
CA PRO A 29 14.65 -1.79 -0.83
C PRO A 29 13.69 -1.94 -2.01
N THR A 30 14.05 -2.75 -3.02
CA THR A 30 13.20 -2.97 -4.20
C THR A 30 11.91 -3.71 -3.83
N HIS A 31 12.00 -4.81 -3.10
CA HIS A 31 10.84 -5.61 -2.71
C HIS A 31 9.92 -4.84 -1.74
N VAL A 32 10.50 -4.02 -0.86
CA VAL A 32 9.69 -3.22 0.08
C VAL A 32 8.95 -2.08 -0.62
N MET A 33 9.58 -1.42 -1.59
CA MET A 33 8.93 -0.38 -2.39
C MET A 33 7.73 -0.91 -3.21
N ILE A 34 7.85 -2.15 -3.69
CA ILE A 34 6.75 -2.85 -4.38
C ILE A 34 5.57 -3.06 -3.43
N ILE A 35 5.84 -3.56 -2.20
CA ILE A 35 4.79 -3.74 -1.18
C ILE A 35 4.16 -2.40 -0.78
N LEU A 36 4.97 -1.35 -0.57
CA LEU A 36 4.48 -0.02 -0.21
C LEU A 36 3.56 0.56 -1.30
N SER A 37 3.83 0.28 -2.57
CA SER A 37 2.97 0.71 -3.68
C SER A 37 1.56 0.10 -3.60
N VAL A 38 1.40 -1.08 -2.99
CA VAL A 38 0.11 -1.78 -2.82
C VAL A 38 -0.71 -1.23 -1.63
N GLU A 39 -0.09 -0.42 -0.75
CA GLU A 39 -0.78 0.18 0.40
C GLU A 39 -1.96 1.05 -0.03
N GLY A 40 -1.78 1.91 -1.04
CA GLY A 40 -2.82 2.78 -1.58
C GLY A 40 -4.05 2.02 -2.12
N PRO A 41 -3.86 1.05 -3.04
CA PRO A 41 -4.93 0.17 -3.50
C PRO A 41 -5.65 -0.57 -2.34
N SER A 42 -4.90 -1.03 -1.34
CA SER A 42 -5.48 -1.72 -0.17
C SER A 42 -6.31 -0.78 0.69
N ALA A 43 -5.81 0.44 0.96
CA ALA A 43 -6.54 1.47 1.70
C ALA A 43 -7.84 1.84 0.98
N PHE A 44 -7.81 1.97 -0.36
CA PHE A 44 -9.01 2.19 -1.16
C PHE A 44 -10.01 1.04 -1.04
N LEU A 45 -9.57 -0.21 -1.13
CA LEU A 45 -10.42 -1.40 -1.00
C LEU A 45 -11.07 -1.48 0.38
N PHE A 46 -10.30 -1.28 1.45
CA PHE A 46 -10.83 -1.29 2.81
C PHE A 46 -11.74 -0.10 3.10
N ALA A 47 -11.42 1.09 2.60
CA ALA A 47 -12.30 2.25 2.71
C ALA A 47 -13.65 2.01 2.02
N TRP A 48 -13.63 1.38 0.84
CA TRP A 48 -14.87 0.98 0.17
C TRP A 48 -15.64 -0.09 0.97
N LEU A 49 -14.95 -1.11 1.48
CA LEU A 49 -15.56 -2.23 2.20
C LEU A 49 -16.22 -1.80 3.52
N PHE A 50 -15.56 -0.96 4.31
CA PHE A 50 -16.06 -0.55 5.63
C PHE A 50 -16.97 0.68 5.60
N TRP A 51 -16.77 1.59 4.63
CA TRP A 51 -17.53 2.86 4.57
C TRP A 51 -18.60 2.88 3.48
N GLY A 52 -18.56 1.94 2.52
CA GLY A 52 -19.58 1.80 1.46
C GLY A 52 -19.63 2.96 0.46
N GLY A 53 -18.56 3.74 0.33
CA GLY A 53 -18.49 4.89 -0.56
C GLY A 53 -18.65 4.54 -2.05
N SER A 54 -18.99 5.53 -2.89
CA SER A 54 -19.10 5.30 -4.34
C SER A 54 -17.74 4.96 -4.97
N MET A 55 -17.68 3.86 -5.73
CA MET A 55 -16.50 3.50 -6.51
C MET A 55 -16.38 4.43 -7.72
N GLN A 56 -15.45 5.37 -7.65
CA GLN A 56 -15.09 6.19 -8.80
C GLN A 56 -14.24 5.37 -9.77
N VAL A 57 -14.65 5.33 -11.04
CA VAL A 57 -13.98 4.57 -12.11
C VAL A 57 -12.48 4.90 -12.20
N PHE A 58 -12.12 6.17 -12.00
CA PHE A 58 -10.72 6.62 -11.97
C PHE A 58 -9.88 6.01 -10.83
N LYS A 59 -10.46 5.86 -9.64
CA LYS A 59 -9.76 5.26 -8.49
C LYS A 59 -9.58 3.76 -8.68
N VAL A 60 -10.59 3.10 -9.25
CA VAL A 60 -10.55 1.67 -9.57
C VAL A 60 -9.52 1.40 -10.66
N SER A 61 -9.49 2.19 -11.74
CA SER A 61 -8.51 2.02 -12.81
C SER A 61 -7.08 2.25 -12.31
N GLY A 62 -6.85 3.29 -11.51
CA GLY A 62 -5.55 3.54 -10.88
C GLY A 62 -5.09 2.39 -9.97
N ALA A 63 -5.98 1.87 -9.12
CA ALA A 63 -5.67 0.72 -8.28
C ALA A 63 -5.32 -0.53 -9.10
N LEU A 64 -6.05 -0.81 -10.19
CA LEU A 64 -5.75 -1.91 -11.10
C LEU A 64 -4.40 -1.74 -11.79
N PHE A 65 -4.06 -0.53 -12.25
CA PHE A 65 -2.75 -0.27 -12.85
C PHE A 65 -1.60 -0.55 -11.88
N ILE A 66 -1.75 -0.16 -10.60
CA ILE A 66 -0.74 -0.42 -9.57
C ILE A 66 -0.58 -1.92 -9.34
N ILE A 67 -1.69 -2.66 -9.19
CA ILE A 67 -1.65 -4.13 -9.01
C ILE A 67 -0.94 -4.80 -10.19
N ILE A 68 -1.30 -4.43 -11.43
CA ILE A 68 -0.68 -4.98 -12.64
C ILE A 68 0.81 -4.66 -12.69
N ALA A 69 1.20 -3.41 -12.41
CA ALA A 69 2.60 -3.00 -12.39
C ALA A 69 3.42 -3.83 -11.38
N VAL A 70 2.88 -4.03 -10.18
CA VAL A 70 3.51 -4.86 -9.14
C VAL A 70 3.68 -6.31 -9.59
N MET A 71 2.66 -6.91 -10.21
CA MET A 71 2.77 -8.28 -10.74
C MET A 71 3.85 -8.40 -11.82
N ILE A 72 3.95 -7.42 -12.72
CA ILE A 72 5.00 -7.37 -13.74
C ILE A 72 6.38 -7.26 -13.10
N THR A 73 6.56 -6.32 -12.16
CA THR A 73 7.86 -6.09 -11.51
C THR A 73 8.34 -7.32 -10.73
N GLU A 74 7.46 -8.00 -10.00
CA GLU A 74 7.82 -9.24 -9.29
C GLU A 74 8.14 -10.38 -10.26
N TRP A 75 7.39 -10.50 -11.37
CA TRP A 75 7.66 -11.53 -12.38
C TRP A 75 9.05 -11.38 -13.00
N PHE A 76 9.42 -10.16 -13.44
CA PHE A 76 10.74 -9.91 -14.01
C PHE A 76 11.86 -9.95 -12.96
N GLY A 77 11.61 -9.41 -11.77
CA GLY A 77 12.59 -9.41 -10.66
C GLY A 77 12.84 -10.79 -10.05
N ALA A 78 11.94 -11.76 -10.25
CA ALA A 78 12.15 -13.16 -9.90
C ALA A 78 13.00 -13.91 -10.93
N SER A 79 12.88 -13.56 -12.22
CA SER A 79 13.64 -14.18 -13.31
C SER A 79 15.14 -13.97 -13.16
N GLU A 80 15.57 -12.75 -12.80
CA GLU A 80 16.99 -12.38 -12.67
C GLU A 80 17.71 -13.04 -11.47
N ARG A 81 16.98 -13.70 -10.56
CA ARG A 81 17.58 -14.41 -9.41
C ARG A 81 17.86 -15.89 -9.68
N VAL A 82 17.39 -16.42 -10.81
CA VAL A 82 17.53 -17.85 -11.17
C VAL A 82 18.69 -18.07 -12.15
N ASP A 83 19.22 -17.00 -12.73
CA ASP A 83 20.37 -16.96 -13.63
C ASP A 83 21.68 -16.69 -12.86
#